data_AF-A0A522QMD4-F1
#
_entry.id   AF-A0A522QMD4-F1
#
_cell.length_a   1.000
_cell.length_b   1.000
_cell.length_c   1.000
_cell.angle_alpha   90.00
_cell.angle_beta   90.00
_cell.angle_gamma   90.00
#
_symmetry.space_group_name_H-M   'P 1'
#
loop_
_entity.id
_entity.type
_entity.pdbx_description
1 polymer ?
#
loop_
_entity_poly.entity_id
_entity_poly.type
_entity_poly.pdbx_seq_one_letter_code
_entity_poly.pdbx_strand_id
1 'polypeptide(L)' 'MSDDVPGARCSRTGCREVASTDLQWRNPRIHDGTRVKHWVACDAHADFLAQFLSVRGFLLAREPLRADGDAQPPR' A
#
# COMPACT_ATOMS: atom_id res chain seq x y z
N MET A 1 12.96 -21.32 -16.99
CA MET A 1 11.64 -20.95 -17.55
C MET A 1 11.00 -20.03 -16.53
N SER A 2 10.39 -18.96 -17.01
CA SER A 2 10.20 -17.66 -16.34
C SER A 2 9.64 -17.69 -14.92
N ASP A 3 10.39 -17.08 -14.00
CA ASP A 3 9.85 -16.49 -12.77
C ASP A 3 8.85 -15.42 -13.19
N ASP A 4 7.56 -15.77 -13.15
CA ASP A 4 6.47 -14.81 -13.11
C ASP A 4 6.63 -14.05 -11.80
N VAL A 5 7.37 -12.94 -11.80
CA VAL A 5 7.49 -12.07 -10.62
C VAL A 5 6.09 -11.52 -10.39
N PRO A 6 5.38 -11.92 -9.33
CA PRO A 6 4.04 -11.43 -9.12
C PRO A 6 4.16 -9.97 -8.73
N GLY A 7 3.78 -9.07 -9.65
CA GLY A 7 3.57 -7.67 -9.30
C GLY A 7 2.60 -7.60 -8.12
N ALA A 8 2.88 -6.75 -7.13
CA ALA A 8 2.07 -6.68 -5.93
C ALA A 8 0.61 -6.37 -6.31
N ARG A 9 -0.34 -7.19 -5.86
CA ARG A 9 -1.76 -7.02 -6.19
C ARG A 9 -2.36 -5.87 -5.39
N CYS A 10 -3.17 -5.04 -6.04
CA CYS A 10 -3.91 -3.97 -5.37
C CYS A 10 -4.64 -4.48 -4.10
N SER A 11 -4.50 -3.74 -3.01
CA SER A 11 -5.08 -4.03 -1.69
C SER A 11 -6.59 -3.82 -1.64
N ARG A 12 -7.19 -3.22 -2.67
CA ARG A 12 -8.64 -3.08 -2.79
C ARG A 12 -9.25 -4.48 -2.96
N THR A 13 -10.17 -4.82 -2.06
CA THR A 13 -10.93 -6.07 -2.15
C THR A 13 -11.60 -6.22 -3.51
N GLY A 14 -11.37 -7.35 -4.17
CA GLY A 14 -11.91 -7.64 -5.51
C GLY A 14 -11.08 -7.09 -6.68
N CYS A 15 -10.09 -6.23 -6.43
CA CYS A 15 -9.17 -5.77 -7.45
C CYS A 15 -8.09 -6.81 -7.73
N ARG A 16 -7.77 -7.02 -9.01
CA ARG A 16 -6.70 -7.92 -9.47
C ARG A 16 -5.61 -7.20 -10.25
N GLU A 17 -5.74 -5.89 -10.43
CA GLU A 17 -4.76 -5.05 -11.11
C GLU A 17 -3.44 -5.02 -10.34
N VAL A 18 -2.35 -4.85 -11.11
CA VAL A 18 -1.01 -4.64 -10.59
C VAL A 18 -0.96 -3.29 -9.88
N ALA A 19 -0.40 -3.27 -8.68
CA ALA A 19 -0.20 -2.04 -7.95
C ALA A 19 0.99 -1.25 -8.50
N SER A 20 0.82 0.07 -8.53
CA SER A 20 1.80 1.06 -8.97
C SER A 20 2.18 2.03 -7.84
N THR A 21 1.44 2.01 -6.73
CA THR A 21 1.55 2.96 -5.62
C THR A 21 1.62 2.24 -4.29
N ASP A 22 2.57 2.61 -3.43
CA ASP A 22 2.62 2.27 -2.01
C ASP A 22 1.95 3.37 -1.17
N LEU A 23 1.11 2.95 -0.22
CA LEU A 23 0.40 3.79 0.73
C LEU A 23 0.81 3.39 2.14
N GLN A 24 1.64 4.22 2.75
CA GLN A 24 2.09 4.05 4.12
C GLN A 24 1.03 4.61 5.06
N TRP A 25 0.64 3.83 6.06
CA TRP A 25 -0.37 4.26 7.02
C TRP A 25 -0.14 3.67 8.41
N ARG A 26 -0.67 4.36 9.42
CA ARG A 26 -0.66 3.88 10.81
C ARG A 26 -2.01 4.09 11.46
N ASN A 27 -2.40 3.16 12.33
CA ASN A 27 -3.54 3.33 13.22
C ASN A 27 -3.04 3.43 14.67
N PRO A 28 -2.92 4.65 15.23
CA PRO A 28 -2.41 4.85 16.59
C PRO A 28 -3.33 4.31 17.70
N ARG A 29 -4.54 3.85 17.36
CA ARG A 29 -5.51 3.32 18.34
C ARG A 29 -5.38 1.82 18.59
N ILE A 30 -4.66 1.07 17.75
CA ILE A 30 -4.63 -0.41 17.81
C ILE A 30 -3.22 -0.94 18.14
N HIS A 31 -2.18 -0.15 17.87
CA HIS A 31 -0.80 -0.48 18.18
C HIS A 31 -0.13 0.75 18.80
N ASP A 32 0.98 0.51 19.50
CA ASP A 32 1.84 1.43 20.26
C ASP A 32 2.45 2.60 19.45
N GLY A 33 1.87 2.92 18.27
CA GLY A 33 2.23 4.04 17.41
C GLY A 33 3.45 3.79 16.52
N THR A 34 4.19 2.71 16.75
CA THR A 34 5.48 2.43 16.11
C THR A 34 5.38 1.69 14.78
N ARG A 35 4.28 0.97 14.52
CA ARG A 35 4.16 0.12 13.33
C ARG A 35 3.49 0.85 12.17
N VAL A 36 4.23 1.02 11.08
CA VAL A 36 3.72 1.45 9.77
C VAL A 36 3.26 0.24 8.99
N LYS A 37 2.05 0.32 8.43
CA LYS A 37 1.49 -0.65 7.50
C LYS A 37 1.56 -0.09 6.09
N HIS A 38 1.71 -0.98 5.12
CA HIS A 38 1.81 -0.64 3.71
C HIS A 38 0.61 -1.25 2.97
N TRP A 39 -0.12 -0.43 2.25
CA TRP A 39 -1.13 -0.87 1.28
C TRP A 39 -0.63 -0.53 -0.11
N VAL A 40 -0.72 -1.49 -1.03
CA VAL A 40 -0.37 -1.25 -2.43
C VAL A 40 -1.63 -1.02 -3.26
N ALA A 41 -1.61 -0.09 -4.21
CA ALA A 41 -2.75 0.29 -5.02
C ALA A 41 -2.39 0.43 -6.50
N CYS A 42 -3.31 0.04 -7.39
CA CYS A 42 -3.24 0.39 -8.81
C CYS A 42 -3.69 1.84 -9.03
N ASP A 43 -3.42 2.41 -10.19
CA ASP A 43 -3.76 3.80 -10.53
C ASP A 43 -5.26 4.10 -10.34
N ALA A 44 -6.12 3.14 -10.66
CA ALA A 44 -7.57 3.28 -10.50
C ALA A 44 -8.03 3.40 -9.04
N HIS A 45 -7.26 2.88 -8.08
CA HIS A 45 -7.65 2.81 -6.67
C HIS A 45 -6.73 3.57 -5.71
N ALA A 46 -5.57 4.04 -6.18
CA ALA A 46 -4.60 4.75 -5.36
C ALA A 46 -5.23 5.98 -4.67
N ASP A 47 -5.96 6.81 -5.44
CA ASP A 47 -6.60 8.00 -4.90
C ASP A 47 -7.69 7.66 -3.88
N PHE A 48 -8.53 6.66 -4.19
CA PHE A 48 -9.60 6.22 -3.28
C PHE A 48 -9.04 5.75 -1.92
N LEU A 49 -8.01 4.90 -1.94
CA LEU A 49 -7.40 4.37 -0.71
C LEU A 49 -6.65 5.46 0.06
N ALA A 50 -5.93 6.34 -0.64
CA ALA A 50 -5.26 7.48 -0.01
C ALA A 50 -6.26 8.42 0.68
N GLN A 51 -7.38 8.75 0.02
CA GLN A 51 -8.45 9.56 0.62
C GLN A 51 -9.06 8.86 1.84
N PHE A 52 -9.37 7.57 1.74
CA PHE A 52 -9.89 6.77 2.85
C PHE A 52 -8.99 6.84 4.10
N LEU A 53 -7.67 6.76 3.91
CA LEU A 53 -6.70 6.85 4.99
C LEU A 53 -6.53 8.30 5.50
N SER A 54 -6.57 9.29 4.60
CA SER A 54 -6.41 10.72 4.90
C SER A 54 -7.53 11.24 5.79
N VAL A 55 -8.79 10.95 5.45
CA VAL A 55 -9.95 11.41 6.24
C VAL A 55 -9.98 10.83 7.66
N ARG A 56 -9.25 9.73 7.90
CA ARG A 56 -9.10 9.10 9.22
C ARG A 56 -7.83 9.55 9.95
N GLY A 57 -6.98 10.36 9.32
CA GLY A 57 -5.68 10.77 9.86
C GLY A 57 -4.67 9.62 9.94
N PHE A 58 -4.83 8.58 9.11
CA PHE A 58 -3.98 7.39 9.13
C PHE A 58 -2.90 7.41 8.04
N LEU A 59 -3.09 8.18 6.97
CA LEU A 59 -2.14 8.26 5.86
C LEU A 59 -0.85 8.94 6.32
N LEU A 60 0.29 8.30 6.03
CA LEU A 60 1.63 8.83 6.29
C LEU A 60 2.30 9.29 5.00
N ALA A 61 2.27 8.45 3.97
CA ALA A 61 2.90 8.74 2.69
C ALA A 61 2.19 8.00 1.55
N ARG A 62 2.31 8.55 0.34
CA ARG A 62 1.92 7.93 -0.92
C ARG A 62 3.12 8.01 -1.86
N GLU A 63 3.69 6.87 -2.19
CA GLU A 63 4.91 6.78 -2.99
C GLU A 63 4.68 5.85 -4.20
N PRO A 64 5.41 6.03 -5.30
CA PRO A 64 5.44 5.05 -6.38
C PRO A 64 5.95 3.69 -5.85
N LEU A 65 5.24 2.62 -6.15
CA LEU A 65 5.68 1.27 -5.84
C LEU A 65 6.84 0.92 -6.79
N ARG A 66 8.03 0.66 -6.23
CA ARG A 66 9.17 0.19 -7.02
C ARG A 66 8.92 -1.25 -7.48
N ALA A 67 9.47 -1.61 -8.64
CA ALA A 67 9.16 -2.84 -9.37
C ALA A 67 9.40 -4.15 -8.60
N ASP A 68 10.16 -4.08 -7.51
CA ASP A 68 10.30 -5.14 -6.54
C ASP A 68 9.12 -5.04 -5.56
N GLY A 69 8.08 -5.86 -5.76
CA GLY A 69 6.91 -5.98 -4.88
C GLY A 69 7.21 -6.47 -3.46
N ASP A 70 8.42 -6.22 -2.97
CA ASP A 70 8.86 -6.43 -1.60
C ASP A 70 8.40 -5.22 -0.78
N ALA A 71 7.18 -5.32 -0.25
CA ALA A 71 6.73 -4.47 0.84
C ALA A 71 7.50 -4.83 2.12
N GLN A 72 8.83 -4.67 2.10
CA GLN A 72 9.66 -4.85 3.27
C GLN A 72 9.72 -3.51 4.01
N PRO A 73 9.14 -3.41 5.23
CA PRO A 73 9.34 -2.23 6.06
C PRO A 73 10.85 -2.02 6.29
N PRO A 74 11.34 -0.76 6.33
CA PRO A 74 12.71 -0.50 6.76
C PRO A 74 12.90 -1.11 8.15
N ARG A 75 13.99 -1.86 8.32
CA ARG A 75 14.36 -2.52 9.59
C ARG A 75 14.64 -1.52 10.70
#